data_AF-A0A0P4WLN9-F1
#
_entry.id   AF-A0A0P4WLN9-F1
#
_cell.length_a   1.000
_cell.length_b   1.000
_cell.length_c   1.000
_cell.angle_alpha   90.00
_cell.angle_beta   90.00
_cell.angle_gamma   90.00
#
_symmetry.space_group_name_H-M   'P 1'
#
loop_
_entity.id
_entity.type
_entity.pdbx_description
1 polymer ?
#
loop_
_entity_poly.entity_id
_entity_poly.type
_entity_poly.pdbx_seq_one_letter_code
_entity_poly.pdbx_strand_id
1 'polypeptide(L)'
;MLLRSVAWWGLPPHYIATTASHIQTSVATAALTLATCQKTPLQHISQDTLYTKMVQQPPAYFSQLSHRTFSHHQHNQTSLTLPLHFYQDYIKHLNTVKVIFVSYSNLHCFFNSLPCDPERVEMATDLPAPKQINSAIIGARLGGSIIWHAPLGEVVAVELQHVYSGHYFLLGRPHCVWWDEHSSSWATDGCHLVLTSPTRTLCHCNHLANMAVMMDIEGRRENLGVMFYVMKCVMVVSCVVSVAILAVCVFCLLALKDMRGKACKLIKANFCLCLVATELVVLGSLGASGKPGPCAAVVVVFHYVTLTTFVWSAMEALYTYVTTIKVSTGSSQFWMDSCLSARCHCYR
;
A
#
# COMPACT_ATOMS: atom_id res chain seq x y z
N MET A 1 -12.27 -4.02 -28.92
CA MET A 1 -12.49 -5.45 -28.58
C MET A 1 -11.30 -6.06 -27.81
N LEU A 2 -10.04 -5.88 -28.26
CA LEU A 2 -8.85 -6.49 -27.62
C LEU A 2 -8.61 -6.07 -26.15
N LEU A 3 -8.96 -4.83 -25.79
CA LEU A 3 -8.67 -4.22 -24.48
C LEU A 3 -9.65 -4.59 -23.35
N ARG A 4 -10.56 -5.54 -23.58
CA ARG A 4 -11.63 -5.92 -22.62
C ARG A 4 -11.67 -7.43 -22.32
N SER A 5 -10.77 -8.20 -22.91
CA SER A 5 -10.80 -9.66 -22.93
C SER A 5 -10.10 -10.25 -21.69
N VAL A 6 -10.67 -11.31 -21.10
CA VAL A 6 -10.03 -12.11 -20.04
C VAL A 6 -8.81 -12.88 -20.58
N ALA A 7 -8.59 -12.92 -21.90
CA ALA A 7 -7.47 -13.62 -22.54
C ALA A 7 -6.07 -13.13 -22.12
N TRP A 8 -5.98 -11.95 -21.50
CA TRP A 8 -4.72 -11.42 -20.97
C TRP A 8 -4.38 -11.94 -19.57
N TRP A 9 -5.36 -12.52 -18.86
CA TRP A 9 -5.19 -12.99 -17.49
C TRP A 9 -4.38 -14.29 -17.48
N GLY A 10 -3.30 -14.30 -16.71
CA GLY A 10 -2.40 -15.46 -16.58
C GLY A 10 -1.26 -15.52 -17.61
N LEU A 11 -1.12 -14.52 -18.49
CA LEU A 11 0.08 -14.41 -19.33
C LEU A 11 1.30 -13.99 -18.48
N PRO A 12 2.51 -14.49 -18.79
CA PRO A 12 3.72 -14.04 -18.11
C PRO A 12 3.98 -12.53 -18.34
N PRO A 13 4.47 -11.78 -17.33
CA PRO A 13 4.62 -10.32 -17.39
C PRO A 13 5.41 -9.80 -18.61
N HIS A 14 6.45 -10.54 -19.03
CA HIS A 14 7.27 -10.19 -20.19
C HIS A 14 6.47 -10.17 -21.51
N TYR A 15 5.56 -11.13 -21.71
CA TYR A 15 4.72 -11.18 -22.91
C TYR A 15 3.68 -10.07 -22.92
N ILE A 16 3.12 -9.75 -21.75
CA ILE A 16 2.20 -8.62 -21.57
C ILE A 16 2.90 -7.32 -21.95
N ALA A 17 4.09 -7.08 -21.39
CA ALA A 17 4.91 -5.90 -21.68
C ALA A 17 5.21 -5.76 -23.17
N THR A 18 5.70 -6.83 -23.80
CA THR A 18 6.04 -6.84 -25.24
C THR A 18 4.80 -6.54 -26.10
N THR A 19 3.67 -7.16 -25.78
CA THR A 19 2.44 -6.96 -26.56
C THR A 19 1.88 -5.56 -26.36
N ALA A 20 1.95 -5.01 -25.14
CA ALA A 20 1.54 -3.64 -24.88
C ALA A 20 2.42 -2.62 -25.61
N SER A 21 3.73 -2.85 -25.72
CA SER A 21 4.61 -2.06 -26.59
C SER A 21 4.14 -2.12 -28.04
N HIS A 22 3.89 -3.31 -28.59
CA HIS A 22 3.42 -3.44 -29.97
C HIS A 22 2.09 -2.72 -30.22
N ILE A 23 1.14 -2.80 -29.30
CA ILE A 23 -0.15 -2.09 -29.41
C ILE A 23 0.08 -0.58 -29.45
N GLN A 24 0.87 -0.05 -28.51
CA GLN A 24 1.13 1.38 -28.39
C GLN A 24 1.86 1.92 -29.63
N THR A 25 2.92 1.25 -30.08
CA THR A 25 3.69 1.66 -31.26
C THR A 25 2.87 1.52 -32.55
N SER A 26 2.07 0.46 -32.71
CA SER A 26 1.25 0.25 -33.91
C SER A 26 0.14 1.31 -34.04
N VAL A 27 -0.52 1.65 -32.94
CA VAL A 27 -1.55 2.72 -32.94
C VAL A 27 -0.91 4.06 -33.30
N ALA A 28 0.24 4.38 -32.71
CA ALA A 28 0.91 5.65 -32.95
C ALA A 28 1.43 5.77 -34.39
N THR A 29 2.02 4.71 -34.95
CA THR A 29 2.51 4.69 -36.34
C THR A 29 1.37 4.76 -37.36
N ALA A 30 0.25 4.05 -37.11
CA ALA A 30 -0.94 4.14 -37.93
C ALA A 30 -1.55 5.55 -37.91
N ALA A 31 -1.67 6.16 -36.72
CA ALA A 31 -2.15 7.53 -36.56
C ALA A 31 -1.25 8.55 -37.26
N LEU A 32 0.07 8.37 -37.21
CA LEU A 32 1.01 9.24 -37.93
C LEU A 32 0.84 9.12 -39.44
N THR A 33 0.71 7.90 -39.95
CA THR A 33 0.50 7.64 -41.37
C THR A 33 -0.80 8.31 -41.85
N LEU A 34 -1.89 8.15 -41.08
CA LEU A 34 -3.16 8.84 -41.37
C LEU A 34 -3.00 10.36 -41.35
N ALA A 35 -2.34 10.91 -40.33
CA ALA A 35 -2.06 12.34 -40.24
C ALA A 35 -1.17 12.88 -41.39
N THR A 36 -0.40 12.02 -42.06
CA THR A 36 0.42 12.42 -43.21
C THR A 36 -0.31 12.37 -44.54
N CYS A 37 -1.25 11.44 -44.70
CA CYS A 37 -1.96 11.22 -45.97
C CYS A 37 -3.18 12.13 -46.15
N GLN A 38 -3.66 12.78 -45.08
CA GLN A 38 -4.95 13.45 -45.11
C GLN A 38 -4.86 14.94 -45.45
N LYS A 39 -5.92 15.45 -46.09
CA LYS A 39 -6.07 16.88 -46.45
C LYS A 39 -6.71 17.73 -45.34
N THR A 40 -7.37 17.10 -44.37
CA THR A 40 -8.06 17.79 -43.28
C THR A 40 -7.12 18.05 -42.11
N PRO A 41 -7.13 19.26 -41.52
CA PRO A 41 -6.13 19.65 -40.52
C PRO A 41 -6.40 19.11 -39.11
N LEU A 42 -7.58 18.51 -38.87
CA LEU A 42 -7.95 17.90 -37.60
C LEU A 42 -8.82 16.67 -37.82
N GLN A 43 -8.45 15.55 -37.20
CA GLN A 43 -9.22 14.31 -37.22
C GLN A 43 -9.16 13.64 -35.85
N HIS A 44 -10.19 12.88 -35.51
CA HIS A 44 -10.20 12.04 -34.33
C HIS A 44 -10.80 10.67 -34.63
N ILE A 45 -10.29 9.65 -33.95
CA ILE A 45 -10.82 8.29 -33.92
C ILE A 45 -11.30 8.06 -32.49
N SER A 46 -12.58 7.73 -32.34
CA SER A 46 -13.19 7.44 -31.05
C SER A 46 -13.75 6.02 -31.03
N GLN A 47 -13.33 5.26 -30.03
CA GLN A 47 -13.79 3.91 -29.69
C GLN A 47 -13.88 3.81 -28.16
N ASP A 48 -14.61 2.83 -27.64
CA ASP A 48 -14.85 2.67 -26.19
C ASP A 48 -13.58 2.55 -25.32
N THR A 49 -12.46 2.13 -25.91
CA THR A 49 -11.20 1.82 -25.18
C THR A 49 -9.99 2.55 -25.72
N LEU A 50 -10.13 3.24 -26.85
CA LEU A 50 -9.05 3.95 -27.54
C LEU A 50 -9.63 5.23 -28.13
N TYR A 51 -9.01 6.35 -27.80
CA TYR A 51 -9.28 7.63 -28.42
C TYR A 51 -7.98 8.22 -28.95
N THR A 52 -8.01 8.71 -30.19
CA THR A 52 -6.83 9.28 -30.84
C THR A 52 -7.21 10.55 -31.57
N LYS A 53 -6.47 11.64 -31.37
CA LYS A 53 -6.66 12.92 -32.03
C LYS A 53 -5.40 13.27 -32.82
N MET A 54 -5.56 13.48 -34.11
CA MET A 54 -4.49 13.83 -35.04
C MET A 54 -4.68 15.28 -35.46
N VAL A 55 -3.65 16.10 -35.25
CA VAL A 55 -3.67 17.54 -35.52
C VAL A 55 -2.52 17.89 -36.46
N GLN A 56 -2.83 18.51 -37.59
CA GLN A 56 -1.86 19.07 -38.53
C GLN A 56 -2.19 20.55 -38.77
N GLN A 57 -1.47 21.43 -38.09
CA GLN A 57 -1.78 22.86 -38.05
C GLN A 57 -0.51 23.72 -38.05
N PRO A 58 -0.58 24.99 -38.46
CA PRO A 58 0.56 25.90 -38.35
C PRO A 58 0.85 26.24 -36.87
N PRO A 59 2.07 26.72 -36.56
CA PRO A 59 2.49 26.99 -35.17
C PRO A 59 1.57 27.97 -34.43
N ALA A 60 1.01 28.95 -35.15
CA ALA A 60 0.07 29.94 -34.60
C ALA A 60 -1.19 29.32 -33.99
N TYR A 61 -1.64 28.16 -34.49
CA TYR A 61 -2.79 27.43 -33.95
C TYR A 61 -2.55 27.00 -32.50
N PHE A 62 -1.32 26.59 -32.19
CA PHE A 62 -0.94 26.11 -30.86
C PHE A 62 -0.66 27.24 -29.86
N SER A 63 -0.91 28.51 -30.20
CA SER A 63 -0.83 29.61 -29.23
C SER A 63 -1.90 29.49 -28.13
N GLN A 64 -3.09 28.99 -28.49
CA GLN A 64 -4.22 28.80 -27.59
C GLN A 64 -4.08 27.53 -26.74
N LEU A 65 -4.34 27.64 -25.43
CA LEU A 65 -4.20 26.52 -24.50
C LEU A 65 -5.09 25.31 -24.86
N SER A 66 -6.34 25.55 -25.26
CA SER A 66 -7.29 24.49 -25.67
C SER A 66 -6.81 23.66 -26.86
N HIS A 67 -5.90 24.19 -27.68
CA HIS A 67 -5.31 23.47 -28.81
C HIS A 67 -4.08 22.64 -28.41
N ARG A 68 -3.49 22.93 -27.25
CA ARG A 68 -2.37 22.19 -26.65
C ARG A 68 -2.80 21.21 -25.56
N THR A 69 -4.05 21.30 -25.10
CA THR A 69 -4.62 20.39 -24.10
C THR A 69 -5.45 19.30 -24.77
N PHE A 70 -5.21 18.07 -24.34
CA PHE A 70 -5.94 16.87 -24.74
C PHE A 70 -6.53 16.20 -23.51
N SER A 71 -7.86 16.05 -23.48
CA SER A 71 -8.59 15.44 -22.37
C SER A 71 -9.06 14.04 -22.74
N HIS A 72 -9.04 13.13 -21.77
CA HIS A 72 -9.56 11.79 -21.93
C HIS A 72 -11.09 11.79 -22.08
N HIS A 73 -11.61 10.97 -22.99
CA HIS A 73 -13.04 10.96 -23.31
C HIS A 73 -13.94 10.53 -22.13
N GLN A 74 -13.52 9.49 -21.39
CA GLN A 74 -14.27 8.93 -20.25
C GLN A 74 -13.86 9.48 -18.87
N HIS A 75 -12.70 10.14 -18.79
CA HIS A 75 -12.11 10.59 -17.52
C HIS A 75 -11.85 12.09 -17.62
N ASN A 76 -12.85 12.90 -17.27
CA ASN A 76 -12.81 14.36 -17.44
C ASN A 76 -11.66 15.06 -16.68
N GLN A 77 -11.14 14.42 -15.63
CA GLN A 77 -9.99 14.88 -14.84
C GLN A 77 -8.65 14.32 -15.33
N THR A 78 -8.63 13.63 -16.48
CA THR A 78 -7.41 13.15 -17.12
C THR A 78 -7.11 14.02 -18.35
N SER A 79 -5.98 14.72 -18.34
CA SER A 79 -5.56 15.58 -19.44
C SER A 79 -4.03 15.66 -19.60
N LEU A 80 -3.60 15.96 -20.83
CA LEU A 80 -2.22 16.22 -21.18
C LEU A 80 -2.13 17.58 -21.85
N THR A 81 -1.21 18.43 -21.38
CA THR A 81 -1.00 19.78 -21.88
C THR A 81 0.43 19.97 -22.35
N LEU A 82 0.59 20.35 -23.62
CA LEU A 82 1.88 20.68 -24.22
C LEU A 82 2.33 22.11 -23.85
N PRO A 83 3.63 22.36 -23.68
CA PRO A 83 4.16 23.69 -23.40
C PRO A 83 4.00 24.63 -24.61
N LEU A 84 4.13 25.95 -24.42
CA LEU A 84 3.82 26.95 -25.46
C LEU A 84 4.72 26.85 -26.69
N HIS A 85 6.00 26.48 -26.52
CA HIS A 85 6.99 26.48 -27.59
C HIS A 85 7.52 25.10 -27.96
N PHE A 86 6.74 24.03 -27.67
CA PHE A 86 7.13 22.64 -27.93
C PHE A 86 7.58 22.35 -29.37
N TYR A 87 7.11 23.14 -30.33
CA TYR A 87 7.35 22.96 -31.75
C TYR A 87 8.63 23.64 -32.27
N GLN A 88 9.36 24.42 -31.45
CA GLN A 88 10.47 25.26 -31.91
C GLN A 88 11.58 24.47 -32.62
N ASP A 89 11.98 23.33 -32.07
CA ASP A 89 13.00 22.49 -32.71
C ASP A 89 12.47 21.68 -33.90
N TYR A 90 11.15 21.45 -33.96
CA TYR A 90 10.50 20.69 -35.02
C TYR A 90 10.31 21.51 -36.31
N ILE A 91 10.10 22.82 -36.19
CA ILE A 91 9.75 23.71 -37.33
C ILE A 91 10.94 24.07 -38.22
N LYS A 92 12.19 23.79 -37.81
CA LYS A 92 13.39 24.13 -38.61
C LYS A 92 13.32 23.64 -40.07
N HIS A 93 12.44 22.68 -40.38
CA HIS A 93 12.25 22.12 -41.72
C HIS A 93 10.79 22.08 -42.23
N LEU A 94 9.78 22.54 -41.48
CA LEU A 94 8.36 22.32 -41.82
C LEU A 94 7.45 23.52 -41.50
N ASN A 95 6.54 23.87 -42.43
CA ASN A 95 5.51 24.91 -42.24
C ASN A 95 4.31 24.47 -41.38
N THR A 96 4.22 23.18 -41.03
CA THR A 96 3.10 22.62 -40.25
C THR A 96 3.62 21.70 -39.15
N VAL A 97 2.96 21.75 -37.99
CA VAL A 97 3.25 20.91 -36.83
C VAL A 97 2.24 19.77 -36.79
N LYS A 98 2.73 18.54 -36.65
CA LYS A 98 1.91 17.33 -36.58
C LYS A 98 1.97 16.76 -35.18
N VAL A 99 0.84 16.74 -34.49
CA VAL A 99 0.70 16.21 -33.14
C VAL A 99 -0.33 15.11 -33.12
N ILE A 100 0.03 14.00 -32.50
CA ILE A 100 -0.88 12.87 -32.28
C ILE A 100 -1.07 12.75 -30.79
N PHE A 101 -2.31 12.79 -30.35
CA PHE A 101 -2.69 12.47 -28.99
C PHE A 101 -3.36 11.11 -28.96
N VAL A 102 -3.06 10.31 -27.95
CA VAL A 102 -3.65 9.00 -27.76
C VAL A 102 -4.06 8.83 -26.31
N SER A 103 -5.19 8.17 -26.08
CA SER A 103 -5.59 7.73 -24.76
C SER A 103 -6.22 6.35 -24.78
N TYR A 104 -5.86 5.55 -23.78
CA TYR A 104 -6.34 4.21 -23.58
C TYR A 104 -7.06 4.10 -22.24
N SER A 105 -8.35 3.76 -22.29
CA SER A 105 -9.17 3.66 -21.08
C SER A 105 -8.75 2.47 -20.20
N ASN A 106 -8.54 1.30 -20.82
CA ASN A 106 -8.41 0.02 -20.09
C ASN A 106 -7.04 -0.64 -20.22
N LEU A 107 -6.09 0.00 -20.92
CA LEU A 107 -4.74 -0.57 -21.12
C LEU A 107 -3.99 -0.72 -19.78
N HIS A 108 -4.31 0.10 -18.78
CA HIS A 108 -3.77 -0.01 -17.43
C HIS A 108 -4.07 -1.36 -16.76
N CYS A 109 -5.20 -1.99 -17.07
CA CYS A 109 -5.57 -3.29 -16.52
C CYS A 109 -4.57 -4.39 -16.87
N PHE A 110 -3.89 -4.29 -18.01
CA PHE A 110 -2.97 -5.32 -18.46
C PHE A 110 -1.72 -5.40 -17.61
N PHE A 111 -1.30 -4.25 -17.07
CA PHE A 111 -0.12 -4.15 -16.23
C PHE A 111 -0.41 -4.47 -14.76
N ASN A 112 -1.69 -4.64 -14.43
CA ASN A 112 -2.15 -4.80 -13.07
C ASN A 112 -2.49 -6.25 -12.78
N SER A 113 -2.31 -6.63 -11.51
CA SER A 113 -2.82 -7.90 -11.00
C SER A 113 -4.27 -7.81 -10.52
N LEU A 114 -4.95 -6.70 -10.83
CA LEU A 114 -6.26 -6.33 -10.33
C LEU A 114 -7.33 -6.44 -11.42
N PRO A 115 -8.58 -6.77 -11.06
CA PRO A 115 -9.73 -6.57 -11.92
C PRO A 115 -9.78 -5.15 -12.52
N CYS A 116 -10.17 -5.04 -13.80
CA CYS A 116 -10.45 -3.75 -14.44
C CYS A 116 -11.59 -2.98 -13.77
N ASP A 117 -12.47 -3.70 -13.10
CA ASP A 117 -13.64 -3.13 -12.46
C ASP A 117 -13.32 -2.82 -10.98
N PRO A 118 -13.26 -1.54 -10.59
CA PRO A 118 -12.88 -1.15 -9.23
C PRO A 118 -13.86 -1.69 -8.17
N GLU A 119 -15.15 -1.89 -8.51
CA GLU A 119 -16.15 -2.44 -7.57
C GLU A 119 -15.81 -3.87 -7.13
N ARG A 120 -15.12 -4.64 -7.99
CA ARG A 120 -14.69 -6.01 -7.66
C ARG A 120 -13.48 -6.06 -6.74
N VAL A 121 -12.70 -4.98 -6.67
CA VAL A 121 -11.48 -4.90 -5.86
C VAL A 121 -11.83 -4.70 -4.39
N GLU A 122 -12.89 -3.95 -4.08
CA GLU A 122 -13.32 -3.73 -2.69
C GLU A 122 -13.76 -5.01 -1.96
N MET A 123 -14.12 -6.05 -2.72
CA MET A 123 -14.55 -7.35 -2.19
C MET A 123 -13.40 -8.37 -2.07
N ALA A 124 -12.21 -8.06 -2.58
CA ALA A 124 -11.08 -8.98 -2.62
C ALA A 124 -10.30 -8.99 -1.28
N THR A 125 -10.01 -10.18 -0.75
CA THR A 125 -9.25 -10.39 0.49
C THR A 125 -7.73 -10.36 0.31
N ASP A 126 -7.26 -10.40 -0.94
CA ASP A 126 -5.84 -10.45 -1.28
C ASP A 126 -5.27 -9.05 -1.52
N LEU A 127 -4.08 -8.81 -0.95
CA LEU A 127 -3.35 -7.57 -1.16
C LEU A 127 -2.90 -7.47 -2.63
N PRO A 128 -3.09 -6.32 -3.31
CA PRO A 128 -2.60 -6.11 -4.67
C PRO A 128 -1.10 -6.31 -4.76
N ALA A 129 -0.59 -6.65 -5.96
CA ALA A 129 0.84 -6.60 -6.22
C ALA A 129 1.40 -5.19 -5.91
N PRO A 130 2.66 -5.07 -5.48
CA PRO A 130 3.21 -3.87 -4.86
C PRO A 130 3.21 -2.62 -5.75
N LYS A 131 3.27 -2.79 -7.07
CA LYS A 131 3.22 -1.70 -8.05
C LYS A 131 2.04 -1.91 -8.98
N GLN A 132 1.16 -0.93 -9.07
CA GLN A 132 -0.04 -0.97 -9.91
C GLN A 132 -0.19 0.33 -10.69
N ILE A 133 -0.60 0.27 -11.95
CA ILE A 133 -1.01 1.44 -12.72
C ILE A 133 -2.42 1.85 -12.29
N ASN A 134 -2.56 3.05 -11.73
CA ASN A 134 -3.82 3.57 -11.17
C ASN A 134 -4.38 4.75 -11.98
N SER A 135 -4.21 4.77 -13.29
CA SER A 135 -4.82 5.77 -14.16
C SER A 135 -5.07 5.20 -15.54
N ALA A 136 -5.93 5.86 -16.33
CA ALA A 136 -5.90 5.67 -17.77
C ALA A 136 -4.52 6.07 -18.33
N ILE A 137 -4.15 5.50 -19.49
CA ILE A 137 -2.87 5.80 -20.15
C ILE A 137 -3.14 6.89 -21.18
N ILE A 138 -2.41 8.00 -21.10
CA ILE A 138 -2.53 9.13 -22.02
C ILE A 138 -1.15 9.47 -22.57
N GLY A 139 -1.08 9.87 -23.83
CA GLY A 139 0.19 10.21 -24.45
C GLY A 139 0.05 11.16 -25.61
N ALA A 140 1.18 11.68 -26.02
CA ALA A 140 1.29 12.48 -27.22
C ALA A 140 2.59 12.18 -27.96
N ARG A 141 2.60 12.39 -29.27
CA ARG A 141 3.78 12.29 -30.13
C ARG A 141 3.85 13.48 -31.07
N LEU A 142 5.07 13.93 -31.31
CA LEU A 142 5.39 15.03 -32.22
C LEU A 142 6.09 14.50 -33.47
N GLY A 143 5.40 14.56 -34.61
CA GLY A 143 5.93 14.08 -35.88
C GLY A 143 6.31 12.59 -35.88
N GLY A 144 7.38 12.25 -36.61
CA GLY A 144 7.88 10.87 -36.75
C GLY A 144 8.97 10.46 -35.75
N SER A 145 9.34 11.33 -34.82
CA SER A 145 10.33 11.00 -33.80
C SER A 145 9.75 10.04 -32.77
N ILE A 146 10.55 9.07 -32.34
CA ILE A 146 10.14 8.05 -31.35
C ILE A 146 9.91 8.72 -29.99
N ILE A 147 10.83 9.59 -29.55
CA ILE A 147 10.74 10.36 -28.30
C ILE A 147 11.12 11.81 -28.59
N TRP A 148 10.24 12.74 -28.26
CA TRP A 148 10.54 14.18 -28.25
C TRP A 148 10.90 14.60 -26.83
N HIS A 149 11.94 15.43 -26.69
CA HIS A 149 12.36 15.99 -25.42
C HIS A 149 12.03 17.49 -25.38
N ALA A 150 11.56 17.95 -24.23
CA ALA A 150 11.24 19.34 -23.99
C ALA A 150 12.52 20.20 -23.94
N PRO A 151 12.50 21.41 -24.50
CA PRO A 151 13.54 22.40 -24.29
C PRO A 151 13.76 22.68 -22.80
N LEU A 152 14.96 23.14 -22.45
CA LEU A 152 15.32 23.44 -21.06
C LEU A 152 14.32 24.44 -20.44
N GLY A 153 13.67 24.05 -19.35
CA GLY A 153 12.70 24.89 -18.63
C GLY A 153 11.23 24.74 -19.08
N GLU A 154 10.95 23.99 -20.15
CA GLU A 154 9.59 23.59 -20.54
C GLU A 154 9.26 22.17 -20.04
N VAL A 155 7.98 21.94 -19.75
CA VAL A 155 7.48 20.64 -19.29
C VAL A 155 6.12 20.34 -19.91
N VAL A 156 5.86 19.05 -20.09
CA VAL A 156 4.54 18.51 -20.42
C VAL A 156 3.80 18.28 -19.11
N ALA A 157 2.67 18.98 -18.93
CA ALA A 157 1.83 18.81 -17.75
C ALA A 157 0.79 17.73 -18.01
N VAL A 158 0.78 16.69 -17.19
CA VAL A 158 -0.13 15.55 -17.30
C VAL A 158 -0.91 15.41 -16.00
N GLU A 159 -2.22 15.60 -16.07
CA GLU A 159 -3.13 15.37 -14.97
C GLU A 159 -3.84 14.04 -15.19
N LEU A 160 -3.84 13.17 -14.19
CA LEU A 160 -4.33 11.80 -14.30
C LEU A 160 -5.32 11.51 -13.18
N GLN A 161 -6.53 11.11 -13.54
CA GLN A 161 -7.55 10.67 -12.58
C GLN A 161 -7.24 9.25 -12.10
N HIS A 162 -7.38 9.02 -10.80
CA HIS A 162 -7.21 7.70 -10.21
C HIS A 162 -8.39 6.78 -10.57
N VAL A 163 -8.10 5.56 -11.03
CA VAL A 163 -9.13 4.56 -11.37
C VAL A 163 -9.64 3.84 -10.12
N TYR A 164 -8.72 3.43 -9.25
CA TYR A 164 -9.01 2.79 -7.99
C TYR A 164 -8.96 3.81 -6.86
N SER A 165 -10.10 3.96 -6.18
CA SER A 165 -10.27 4.76 -4.97
C SER A 165 -10.56 3.82 -3.80
N GLY A 166 -9.60 3.65 -2.89
CA GLY A 166 -9.79 2.81 -1.71
C GLY A 166 -8.68 3.02 -0.70
N HIS A 167 -8.90 2.65 0.57
CA HIS A 167 -7.93 2.87 1.65
C HIS A 167 -6.52 2.34 1.31
N TYR A 168 -6.42 1.24 0.59
CA TYR A 168 -5.14 0.66 0.16
C TYR A 168 -4.38 1.55 -0.83
N PHE A 169 -5.07 2.15 -1.81
CA PHE A 169 -4.44 3.04 -2.79
C PHE A 169 -4.13 4.41 -2.19
N LEU A 170 -4.89 4.88 -1.20
CA LEU A 170 -4.55 6.07 -0.42
C LEU A 170 -3.27 5.91 0.43
N LEU A 171 -2.88 4.67 0.73
CA LEU A 171 -1.68 4.38 1.50
C LEU A 171 -0.41 4.26 0.63
N GLY A 172 -0.56 4.07 -0.69
CA GLY A 172 0.53 3.95 -1.66
C GLY A 172 1.15 5.29 -2.05
N ARG A 173 2.41 5.27 -2.50
CA ARG A 173 3.12 6.45 -3.03
C ARG A 173 2.90 6.54 -4.55
N PRO A 174 2.36 7.66 -5.07
CA PRO A 174 2.19 7.84 -6.51
C PRO A 174 3.52 8.17 -7.18
N HIS A 175 3.80 7.49 -8.29
CA HIS A 175 4.90 7.74 -9.18
C HIS A 175 4.38 8.09 -10.57
N CYS A 176 4.84 9.21 -11.11
CA CYS A 176 4.62 9.56 -12.50
C CYS A 176 5.53 8.68 -13.35
N VAL A 177 4.94 7.88 -14.23
CA VAL A 177 5.67 6.94 -15.08
C VAL A 177 5.35 7.17 -16.54
N TRP A 178 6.31 6.85 -17.40
CA TRP A 178 6.17 6.82 -18.84
C TRP A 178 6.54 5.42 -19.36
N TRP A 179 5.98 5.05 -20.51
CA TRP A 179 6.25 3.76 -21.15
C TRP A 179 7.49 3.85 -22.02
N ASP A 180 8.57 3.17 -21.63
CA ASP A 180 9.76 3.00 -22.45
C ASP A 180 9.55 1.83 -23.43
N GLU A 181 9.46 2.16 -24.71
CA GLU A 181 9.30 1.20 -25.80
C GLU A 181 10.54 0.30 -25.98
N HIS A 182 11.74 0.77 -25.60
CA HIS A 182 12.98 0.02 -25.74
C HIS A 182 13.10 -1.08 -24.69
N SER A 183 12.86 -0.75 -23.42
CA SER A 183 12.87 -1.72 -22.33
C SER A 183 11.55 -2.48 -22.18
N SER A 184 10.49 -2.03 -22.88
CA SER A 184 9.12 -2.49 -22.68
C SER A 184 8.72 -2.45 -21.20
N SER A 185 9.02 -1.33 -20.53
CA SER A 185 8.74 -1.16 -19.10
C SER A 185 8.33 0.25 -18.75
N TRP A 186 7.64 0.40 -17.62
CA TRP A 186 7.39 1.71 -17.02
C TRP A 186 8.67 2.27 -16.40
N ALA A 187 9.01 3.50 -16.75
CA ALA A 187 10.16 4.23 -16.24
C ALA A 187 9.71 5.57 -15.60
N THR A 188 10.53 6.11 -14.69
CA THR A 188 10.23 7.33 -13.91
C THR A 188 11.15 8.50 -14.25
N ASP A 189 12.23 8.24 -14.98
CA ASP A 189 13.20 9.24 -15.39
C ASP A 189 12.54 10.33 -16.25
N GLY A 190 12.91 11.59 -16.02
CA GLY A 190 12.34 12.72 -16.74
C GLY A 190 10.89 13.07 -16.39
N CYS A 191 10.21 12.31 -15.52
CA CYS A 191 8.87 12.61 -15.02
C CYS A 191 8.87 12.82 -13.49
N HIS A 192 8.24 13.89 -13.03
CA HIS A 192 8.21 14.25 -11.61
C HIS A 192 6.79 14.52 -11.13
N LEU A 193 6.52 14.08 -9.90
CA LEU A 193 5.28 14.35 -9.19
C LEU A 193 5.23 15.81 -8.75
N VAL A 194 4.16 16.53 -9.11
CA VAL A 194 3.94 17.93 -8.71
C VAL A 194 2.96 17.99 -7.55
N LEU A 195 1.80 17.37 -7.74
CA LEU A 195 0.72 17.36 -6.77
C LEU A 195 0.01 16.01 -6.83
N THR A 196 -0.39 15.49 -5.67
CA THR A 196 -1.27 14.34 -5.60
C THR A 196 -2.43 14.63 -4.65
N SER A 197 -3.59 14.13 -5.02
CA SER A 197 -4.83 14.14 -4.25
C SER A 197 -5.39 12.71 -4.25
N PRO A 198 -6.33 12.38 -3.34
CA PRO A 198 -6.95 11.05 -3.30
C PRO A 198 -7.49 10.56 -4.65
N THR A 199 -7.96 11.48 -5.50
CA THR A 199 -8.63 11.18 -6.76
C THR A 199 -7.82 11.49 -8.02
N ARG A 200 -6.69 12.21 -7.90
CA ARG A 200 -5.94 12.70 -9.06
C ARG A 200 -4.49 12.99 -8.74
N THR A 201 -3.64 12.88 -9.75
CA THR A 201 -2.22 13.21 -9.66
C THR A 201 -1.78 14.06 -10.84
N LEU A 202 -0.99 15.10 -10.56
CA LEU A 202 -0.38 15.99 -11.54
C LEU A 202 1.12 15.69 -11.65
N CYS A 203 1.55 15.47 -12.89
CA CYS A 203 2.90 15.11 -13.27
C CYS A 203 3.47 16.14 -14.25
N HIS A 204 4.76 16.45 -14.12
CA HIS A 204 5.52 17.20 -15.12
C HIS A 204 6.57 16.27 -15.73
N CYS A 205 6.54 16.11 -17.04
CA CYS A 205 7.51 15.31 -17.78
C CYS A 205 8.30 16.17 -18.77
N ASN A 206 9.58 15.86 -18.97
CA ASN A 206 10.46 16.55 -19.90
C ASN A 206 10.50 15.89 -21.30
N HIS A 207 9.60 14.96 -21.58
CA HIS A 207 9.54 14.27 -22.87
C HIS A 207 8.09 13.84 -23.18
N LEU A 208 7.86 13.50 -24.44
CA LEU A 208 6.59 12.98 -24.92
C LEU A 208 6.66 11.46 -25.08
N ALA A 209 5.72 10.78 -24.42
CA ALA A 209 5.56 9.33 -24.40
C ALA A 209 4.10 9.01 -24.02
N ASN A 210 3.81 7.74 -23.74
CA ASN A 210 2.57 7.36 -23.05
C ASN A 210 2.85 7.36 -21.55
N MET A 211 2.02 8.08 -20.79
CA MET A 211 2.18 8.30 -19.35
C MET A 211 1.04 7.71 -18.55
N ALA A 212 1.34 7.37 -17.31
CA ALA A 212 0.38 6.90 -16.32
C ALA A 212 0.83 7.24 -14.89
N VAL A 213 -0.06 7.03 -13.93
CA VAL A 213 0.29 7.03 -12.49
C VAL A 213 0.48 5.60 -12.07
N MET A 214 1.64 5.29 -11.50
CA MET A 214 1.89 4.05 -10.80
C MET A 214 1.77 4.27 -9.30
N MET A 215 0.98 3.46 -8.61
CA MET A 215 0.91 3.43 -7.15
C MET A 215 1.87 2.36 -6.64
N ASP A 216 2.87 2.80 -5.88
CA ASP A 216 3.75 1.92 -5.12
C ASP A 216 3.19 1.74 -3.70
N ILE A 217 2.58 0.58 -3.49
CA ILE A 217 1.97 0.16 -2.23
C ILE A 217 3.06 -0.38 -1.27
N GLU A 218 4.23 -0.76 -1.79
CA GLU A 218 5.35 -1.34 -1.04
C GLU A 218 6.25 -0.29 -0.39
N GLY A 219 6.23 0.96 -0.87
CA GLY A 219 6.89 2.10 -0.22
C GLY A 219 6.49 2.34 1.25
N ARG A 220 5.43 1.67 1.74
CA ARG A 220 5.06 1.60 3.16
C ARG A 220 5.33 0.23 3.81
N ARG A 221 5.56 -0.84 3.04
CA ARG A 221 5.92 -2.16 3.55
C ARG A 221 7.33 -2.20 4.14
N GLU A 222 8.27 -1.42 3.59
CA GLU A 222 9.59 -1.22 4.19
C GLU A 222 9.51 -0.52 5.55
N ASN A 223 8.64 0.50 5.66
CA ASN A 223 8.34 1.16 6.93
C ASN A 223 7.61 0.23 7.91
N LEU A 224 6.73 -0.66 7.41
CA LEU A 224 6.12 -1.72 8.20
C LEU A 224 7.18 -2.71 8.69
N GLY A 225 8.14 -3.10 7.85
CA GLY A 225 9.24 -4.00 8.21
C GLY A 225 10.09 -3.42 9.35
N VAL A 226 10.45 -2.15 9.25
CA VAL A 226 11.14 -1.42 10.33
C VAL A 226 10.26 -1.32 11.58
N MET A 227 8.97 -0.98 11.44
CA MET A 227 8.05 -0.90 12.57
C MET A 227 7.87 -2.25 13.28
N PHE A 228 7.67 -3.35 12.53
CA PHE A 228 7.56 -4.70 13.07
C PHE A 228 8.87 -5.13 13.76
N TYR A 229 10.02 -4.80 13.17
CA TYR A 229 11.32 -5.06 13.77
C TYR A 229 11.47 -4.31 15.10
N VAL A 230 11.16 -3.01 15.13
CA VAL A 230 11.23 -2.18 16.34
C VAL A 230 10.26 -2.71 17.40
N MET A 231 9.00 -3.02 17.04
CA MET A 231 8.03 -3.60 17.96
C MET A 231 8.51 -4.94 18.52
N LYS A 232 9.10 -5.81 17.70
CA LYS A 232 9.69 -7.07 18.14
C LYS A 232 10.86 -6.84 19.11
N CYS A 233 11.75 -5.90 18.82
CA CYS A 233 12.86 -5.55 19.70
C CYS A 233 12.35 -5.03 21.06
N VAL A 234 11.42 -4.08 21.04
CA VAL A 234 10.81 -3.52 22.26
C VAL A 234 10.14 -4.61 23.07
N MET A 235 9.36 -5.50 22.44
CA MET A 235 8.71 -6.62 23.12
C MET A 235 9.74 -7.55 23.76
N VAL A 236 10.75 -8.01 23.02
CA VAL A 236 11.78 -8.94 23.54
C VAL A 236 12.55 -8.32 24.70
N VAL A 237 13.00 -7.06 24.56
CA VAL A 237 13.72 -6.36 25.63
C VAL A 237 12.82 -6.20 26.86
N SER A 238 11.56 -5.82 26.68
CA SER A 238 10.60 -5.67 27.77
C SER A 238 10.35 -7.00 28.50
N CYS A 239 10.18 -8.10 27.76
CA CYS A 239 10.01 -9.44 28.33
C CYS A 239 11.25 -9.85 29.15
N VAL A 240 12.46 -9.64 28.62
CA VAL A 240 13.71 -10.01 29.33
C VAL A 240 13.86 -9.22 30.62
N VAL A 241 13.63 -7.91 30.58
CA VAL A 241 13.69 -7.05 31.79
C VAL A 241 12.63 -7.47 32.80
N SER A 242 11.39 -7.71 32.36
CA SER A 242 10.28 -8.17 33.19
C SER A 242 10.59 -9.50 33.89
N VAL A 243 11.08 -10.51 33.14
CA VAL A 243 11.46 -11.82 33.67
C VAL A 243 12.59 -11.71 34.71
N ALA A 244 13.59 -10.86 34.46
CA ALA A 244 14.68 -10.64 35.41
C ALA A 244 14.18 -10.05 36.74
N ILE A 245 13.30 -9.04 36.68
CA ILE A 245 12.70 -8.43 37.88
C ILE A 245 11.82 -9.45 38.62
N LEU A 246 10.99 -10.21 37.90
CA LEU A 246 10.15 -11.25 38.49
C LEU A 246 10.98 -12.35 39.17
N ALA A 247 12.11 -12.75 38.59
CA ALA A 247 13.01 -13.73 39.20
C ALA A 247 13.57 -13.22 40.54
N VAL A 248 13.98 -11.95 40.61
CA VAL A 248 14.42 -11.32 41.86
C VAL A 248 13.28 -11.26 42.88
N CYS A 249 12.08 -10.87 42.46
CA CYS A 249 10.89 -10.84 43.33
C CYS A 249 10.58 -12.22 43.92
N VAL A 250 10.58 -13.27 43.10
CA VAL A 250 10.34 -14.65 43.55
C VAL A 250 11.45 -15.10 44.50
N PHE A 251 12.71 -14.82 44.19
CA PHE A 251 13.84 -15.13 45.07
C PHE A 251 13.69 -14.46 46.45
N CYS A 252 13.36 -13.17 46.48
CA CYS A 252 13.12 -12.43 47.73
C CYS A 252 11.95 -13.03 48.52
N LEU A 253 10.84 -13.42 47.86
CA LEU A 253 9.70 -14.05 48.54
C LEU A 253 10.06 -15.39 49.19
N LEU A 254 10.96 -16.16 48.59
CA LEU A 254 11.44 -17.45 49.11
C LEU A 254 12.50 -17.28 50.21
N ALA A 255 13.43 -16.33 50.04
CA ALA A 255 14.56 -16.13 50.94
C ALA A 255 14.19 -15.38 52.23
N LEU A 256 13.24 -14.43 52.16
CA LEU A 256 12.83 -13.62 53.30
C LEU A 256 11.82 -14.38 54.16
N LYS A 257 12.31 -14.99 55.25
CA LYS A 257 11.49 -15.76 56.21
C LYS A 257 10.36 -14.93 56.84
N ASP A 258 10.55 -13.62 57.04
CA ASP A 258 9.66 -12.75 57.84
C ASP A 258 8.52 -12.02 57.09
N MET A 259 8.31 -12.29 55.80
CA MET A 259 7.23 -11.61 55.06
C MET A 259 5.85 -12.20 55.42
N ARG A 260 5.03 -11.44 56.18
CA ARG A 260 3.58 -11.58 56.46
C ARG A 260 2.94 -12.93 56.05
N GLY A 261 2.87 -13.92 56.96
CA GLY A 261 1.93 -15.07 56.88
C GLY A 261 2.04 -16.05 55.67
N LYS A 262 1.64 -17.32 55.88
CA LYS A 262 1.69 -18.36 54.81
C LYS A 262 0.79 -18.02 53.61
N ALA A 263 -0.36 -17.40 53.85
CA ALA A 263 -1.35 -17.04 52.82
C ALA A 263 -0.86 -15.96 51.85
N CYS A 264 -0.27 -14.87 52.35
CA CYS A 264 0.26 -13.78 51.51
C CYS A 264 1.36 -14.29 50.58
N LYS A 265 2.29 -15.10 51.12
CA LYS A 265 3.38 -15.70 50.32
C LYS A 265 2.83 -16.55 49.18
N LEU A 266 1.78 -17.33 49.43
CA LEU A 266 1.15 -18.16 48.39
C LEU A 266 0.48 -17.31 47.30
N ILE A 267 -0.30 -16.29 47.68
CA ILE A 267 -0.98 -15.41 46.74
C ILE A 267 0.03 -14.69 45.85
N LYS A 268 1.06 -14.10 46.47
CA LYS A 268 2.16 -13.41 45.76
C LYS A 268 2.93 -14.35 44.83
N ALA A 269 3.24 -15.56 45.28
CA ALA A 269 3.94 -16.54 44.46
C ALA A 269 3.12 -16.97 43.24
N ASN A 270 1.82 -17.25 43.40
CA ASN A 270 0.95 -17.64 42.29
C ASN A 270 0.80 -16.48 41.28
N PHE A 271 0.68 -15.24 41.75
CA PHE A 271 0.64 -14.06 40.88
C PHE A 271 1.92 -13.92 40.05
N CYS A 272 3.10 -14.01 40.68
CA CYS A 272 4.38 -13.96 39.97
C CYS A 272 4.54 -15.11 38.96
N LEU A 273 4.11 -16.33 39.29
CA LEU A 273 4.16 -17.47 38.37
C LEU A 273 3.27 -17.26 37.14
N CYS A 274 2.08 -16.66 37.31
CA CYS A 274 1.18 -16.37 36.20
C CYS A 274 1.75 -15.27 35.28
N LEU A 275 2.44 -14.28 35.84
CA LEU A 275 3.17 -13.27 35.06
C LEU A 275 4.30 -13.91 34.24
N VAL A 276 5.14 -14.77 34.85
CA VAL A 276 6.19 -15.50 34.12
C VAL A 276 5.61 -16.36 33.01
N ALA A 277 4.50 -17.06 33.27
CA ALA A 277 3.82 -17.85 32.25
C ALA A 277 3.32 -16.98 31.09
N THR A 278 2.78 -15.79 31.38
CA THR A 278 2.33 -14.83 30.36
C THR A 278 3.50 -14.36 29.47
N GLU A 279 4.63 -14.00 30.07
CA GLU A 279 5.84 -13.59 29.33
C GLU A 279 6.39 -14.70 28.43
N LEU A 280 6.40 -15.94 28.90
CA LEU A 280 6.82 -17.10 28.10
C LEU A 280 5.89 -17.35 26.90
N VAL A 281 4.59 -17.17 27.07
CA VAL A 281 3.62 -17.28 25.97
C VAL A 281 3.82 -16.17 24.95
N VAL A 282 4.09 -14.94 25.40
CA VAL A 282 4.43 -13.81 24.51
C VAL A 282 5.70 -14.10 23.72
N LEU A 283 6.77 -14.61 24.34
CA LEU A 283 7.99 -15.00 23.62
C LEU A 283 7.74 -16.16 22.66
N GLY A 284 6.96 -17.16 23.06
CA GLY A 284 6.56 -18.29 22.22
C GLY A 284 5.74 -17.89 21.00
N SER A 285 4.95 -16.81 21.10
CA SER A 285 4.14 -16.28 20.01
C SER A 285 4.97 -15.89 18.77
N LEU A 286 6.23 -15.48 18.99
CA LEU A 286 7.16 -15.15 17.90
C LEU A 286 7.45 -16.34 16.99
N GLY A 287 7.53 -17.56 17.55
CA GLY A 287 7.77 -18.79 16.81
C GLY A 287 6.51 -19.41 16.19
N ALA A 288 5.32 -18.99 16.63
CA ALA A 288 4.04 -19.45 16.11
C ALA A 288 3.55 -18.64 14.89
N SER A 289 4.22 -17.53 14.58
CA SER A 289 3.87 -16.64 13.47
C SER A 289 3.88 -17.39 12.13
N GLY A 290 2.79 -17.27 11.36
CA GLY A 290 2.65 -17.88 10.04
C GLY A 290 2.14 -19.32 10.00
N LYS A 291 1.84 -19.96 11.15
CA LYS A 291 1.27 -21.31 11.21
C LYS A 291 -0.10 -21.28 11.93
N PRO A 292 -1.22 -21.64 11.27
CA PRO A 292 -2.56 -21.44 11.82
C PRO A 292 -2.82 -22.22 13.12
N GLY A 293 -2.37 -23.47 13.21
CA GLY A 293 -2.54 -24.30 14.42
C GLY A 293 -1.81 -23.75 15.66
N PRO A 294 -0.48 -23.59 15.62
CA PRO A 294 0.30 -22.99 16.71
C PRO A 294 -0.17 -21.58 17.09
N CYS A 295 -0.58 -20.75 16.12
CA CYS A 295 -1.09 -19.41 16.39
C CYS A 295 -2.38 -19.46 17.23
N ALA A 296 -3.35 -20.29 16.85
CA ALA A 296 -4.58 -20.47 17.61
C ALA A 296 -4.32 -20.97 19.04
N ALA A 297 -3.38 -21.91 19.21
CA ALA A 297 -2.98 -22.42 20.52
C ALA A 297 -2.40 -21.30 21.40
N VAL A 298 -1.51 -20.46 20.86
CA VAL A 298 -0.95 -19.31 21.58
C VAL A 298 -2.04 -18.36 22.05
N VAL A 299 -3.02 -18.04 21.20
CA VAL A 299 -4.13 -17.14 21.56
C VAL A 299 -4.95 -17.69 22.74
N VAL A 300 -5.32 -18.97 22.69
CA VAL A 300 -6.10 -19.62 23.76
C VAL A 300 -5.31 -19.66 25.06
N VAL A 301 -4.04 -20.07 25.01
CA VAL A 301 -3.18 -20.15 26.19
C VAL A 301 -2.94 -18.75 26.77
N PHE A 302 -2.67 -17.75 25.94
CA PHE A 302 -2.49 -16.36 26.34
C PHE A 302 -3.73 -15.82 27.07
N HIS A 303 -4.92 -16.10 26.54
CA HIS A 303 -6.17 -15.69 27.19
C HIS A 303 -6.36 -16.34 28.57
N TYR A 304 -6.06 -17.64 28.69
CA TYR A 304 -6.16 -18.35 29.96
C TYR A 304 -5.19 -17.80 31.02
N VAL A 305 -3.91 -17.61 30.67
CA VAL A 305 -2.91 -17.11 31.64
C VAL A 305 -3.15 -15.66 32.03
N THR A 306 -3.67 -14.82 31.13
CA THR A 306 -4.02 -13.42 31.44
C THR A 306 -5.23 -13.34 32.38
N LEU A 307 -6.29 -14.13 32.15
CA LEU A 307 -7.42 -14.23 33.09
C LEU A 307 -6.97 -14.71 34.47
N THR A 308 -6.11 -15.74 34.51
CA THR A 308 -5.59 -16.29 35.76
C THR A 308 -4.74 -15.25 36.51
N THR A 309 -3.90 -14.50 35.79
CA THR A 309 -3.13 -13.38 36.33
C THR A 309 -4.05 -12.30 36.92
N PHE A 310 -5.11 -11.93 36.22
CA PHE A 310 -6.10 -10.97 36.70
C PHE A 310 -6.75 -11.43 38.01
N VAL A 311 -7.18 -12.69 38.09
CA VAL A 311 -7.76 -13.26 39.32
C VAL A 311 -6.78 -13.21 40.49
N TRP A 312 -5.52 -13.61 40.30
CA TRP A 312 -4.52 -13.55 41.38
C TRP A 312 -4.17 -12.13 41.80
N SER A 313 -4.13 -11.19 40.86
CA SER A 313 -3.95 -9.76 41.18
C SER A 313 -5.11 -9.20 42.01
N ALA A 314 -6.35 -9.58 41.69
CA ALA A 314 -7.53 -9.20 42.45
C ALA A 314 -7.51 -9.81 43.86
N MET A 315 -7.10 -11.08 43.99
CA MET A 315 -6.93 -11.74 45.28
C MET A 315 -5.87 -11.05 46.13
N GLU A 316 -4.74 -10.64 45.54
CA GLU A 316 -3.71 -9.88 46.24
C GLU A 316 -4.22 -8.51 46.73
N ALA A 317 -4.95 -7.79 45.89
CA ALA A 317 -5.55 -6.50 46.24
C ALA A 317 -6.57 -6.64 47.37
N LEU A 318 -7.45 -7.65 47.30
CA LEU A 318 -8.43 -7.97 48.34
C LEU A 318 -7.76 -8.38 49.65
N TYR A 319 -6.74 -9.23 49.60
CA TYR A 319 -5.98 -9.65 50.78
C TYR A 319 -5.34 -8.44 51.47
N THR A 320 -4.73 -7.56 50.68
CA THR A 320 -4.13 -6.31 51.19
C THR A 320 -5.20 -5.42 51.82
N TYR A 321 -6.31 -5.17 51.12
CA TYR A 321 -7.43 -4.37 51.60
C TYR A 321 -7.97 -4.87 52.95
N VAL A 322 -8.26 -6.17 53.06
CA VAL A 322 -8.78 -6.76 54.30
C VAL A 322 -7.75 -6.62 55.42
N THR A 323 -6.49 -6.99 55.19
CA THR A 323 -5.45 -6.96 56.24
C THR A 323 -5.06 -5.56 56.71
N THR A 324 -5.16 -4.53 55.87
CA THR A 324 -4.77 -3.16 56.23
C THR A 324 -5.93 -2.30 56.72
N ILE A 325 -7.13 -2.43 56.12
CA ILE A 325 -8.26 -1.54 56.40
C ILE A 325 -9.28 -2.21 57.33
N LYS A 326 -9.53 -3.52 57.17
CA LYS A 326 -10.44 -4.28 58.04
C LYS A 326 -9.63 -4.98 59.13
N VAL A 327 -9.47 -4.31 60.29
CA VAL A 327 -8.88 -4.96 61.48
C VAL A 327 -9.56 -6.31 61.72
N SER A 328 -8.76 -7.39 61.78
CA SER A 328 -9.23 -8.76 61.66
C SER A 328 -10.26 -9.13 62.74
N THR A 329 -11.54 -9.07 62.41
CA THR A 329 -12.57 -9.85 63.11
C THR A 329 -12.58 -11.24 62.49
N GLY A 330 -12.50 -12.30 63.31
CA GLY A 330 -12.18 -13.69 62.90
C GLY A 330 -13.05 -14.31 61.79
N SER A 331 -14.16 -13.68 61.41
CA SER A 331 -15.00 -14.03 60.25
C SER A 331 -14.30 -13.82 58.90
N SER A 332 -13.42 -12.82 58.77
CA SER A 332 -12.78 -12.46 57.49
C SER A 332 -11.65 -13.42 57.07
N GLN A 333 -11.01 -14.09 58.03
CA GLN A 333 -9.95 -15.07 57.78
C GLN A 333 -10.50 -16.37 57.14
N PHE A 334 -11.71 -16.78 57.54
CA PHE A 334 -12.37 -18.02 57.10
C PHE A 334 -12.65 -18.07 55.58
N TRP A 335 -13.06 -16.95 54.98
CA TRP A 335 -13.32 -16.85 53.54
C TRP A 335 -12.03 -16.92 52.72
N MET A 336 -10.95 -16.29 53.19
CA MET A 336 -9.65 -16.34 52.52
C MET A 336 -9.05 -17.74 52.59
N ASP A 337 -9.13 -18.41 53.74
CA ASP A 337 -8.68 -19.79 53.89
C ASP A 337 -9.50 -20.76 53.04
N SER A 338 -10.80 -20.53 52.84
CA SER A 338 -11.64 -21.34 51.93
C SER A 338 -11.22 -21.21 50.46
N CYS A 339 -10.86 -20.01 50.00
CA CYS A 339 -10.31 -19.80 48.65
C CYS A 339 -8.89 -20.38 48.47
N LEU A 340 -8.08 -20.41 49.53
CA LEU A 340 -6.72 -20.98 49.52
C LEU A 340 -6.75 -22.52 49.66
N SER A 341 -7.75 -23.06 50.36
CA SER A 341 -8.02 -24.49 50.61
C SER A 341 -8.62 -25.22 49.40
N ALA A 342 -9.07 -24.50 48.37
CA ALA A 342 -9.49 -25.10 47.10
C ALA A 342 -8.34 -25.82 46.33
N ARG A 343 -7.15 -25.98 46.93
CA ARG A 343 -6.21 -27.06 46.60
C ARG A 343 -6.67 -28.38 47.24
N CYS A 344 -7.07 -29.29 46.35
CA CYS A 344 -7.05 -30.75 46.52
C CYS A 344 -8.25 -31.39 47.24
N HIS A 345 -9.42 -31.40 46.59
CA HIS A 345 -10.40 -32.48 46.75
C HIS A 345 -10.41 -33.48 45.57
N CYS A 346 -9.34 -33.52 44.77
CA CYS A 346 -9.18 -34.45 43.63
C CYS A 346 -8.21 -35.62 43.87
N TYR A 347 -7.83 -35.93 45.11
CA TYR A 347 -7.12 -37.17 45.43
C TYR A 347 -7.61 -37.75 46.76
N ARG A 348 -8.77 -38.41 46.71
CA ARG A 348 -9.05 -39.59 47.51
C ARG A 348 -10.16 -40.40 46.89
#